data_AF-A0A0L0VIY5-F1
#
_entry.id   AF-A0A0L0VIY5-F1
#
_cell.length_a   1.000
_cell.length_b   1.000
_cell.length_c   1.000
_cell.angle_alpha   90.00
_cell.angle_beta   90.00
_cell.angle_gamma   90.00
#
_symmetry.space_group_name_H-M   'P 1'
#
loop_
_entity.id
_entity.type
_entity.pdbx_description
1 polymer ?
#
loop_
_entity_poly.entity_id
_entity_poly.type
_entity_poly.pdbx_seq_one_letter_code
_entity_poly.pdbx_strand_id
1 'polypeptide(L)'
;MNEVEIFKPKIVVNLIDFYVQLLIQSKGDKLFESSEWVTPQIDLLIDNPSLSHFRRSIRALQDDDRRYLVYRTLRSVLENHKTLLPRGDFPSPERVVENFQRFLRINFIEPGKDRLINPYDADINSNYNNAFYNIMNSFDLQGSPPDPDQEIQGFQALLSYCILDFGDKYHRDTSRRFLPLSSRSAIVSVCLEEKLYYLGCLLNLRQNGFKDSTQKSDVKNGIKTLKKAAHQSGNYYYSDERVKKWIDRIDNLFGENQAK
;
A
#
# COMPACT_ATOMS: atom_id res chain seq x y z
N MET A 1 0.72 -35.57 16.31
CA MET A 1 -0.39 -35.21 15.42
C MET A 1 0.27 -34.51 14.23
N ASN A 2 0.36 -35.19 13.08
CA ASN A 2 1.05 -34.63 11.91
C ASN A 2 0.24 -33.46 11.38
N GLU A 3 0.84 -32.27 11.28
CA GLU A 3 0.21 -31.11 10.66
C GLU A 3 -0.21 -31.48 9.23
N VAL A 4 -1.50 -31.27 8.91
CA VAL A 4 -2.01 -31.46 7.55
C VAL A 4 -1.21 -30.55 6.62
N GLU A 5 -0.63 -31.09 5.55
CA GLU A 5 0.36 -30.39 4.73
C GLU A 5 -0.14 -29.06 4.17
N ILE A 6 -1.44 -28.95 3.89
CA ILE A 6 -2.07 -27.73 3.37
C ILE A 6 -1.95 -26.53 4.32
N PHE A 7 -1.70 -26.75 5.61
CA PHE A 7 -1.50 -25.71 6.61
C PHE A 7 -0.03 -25.34 6.81
N LYS A 8 0.91 -26.00 6.13
CA LYS A 8 2.32 -25.58 6.14
C LYS A 8 2.40 -24.13 5.61
N PRO A 9 3.10 -23.21 6.29
CA PRO A 9 3.10 -21.79 5.94
C PRO A 9 3.39 -21.50 4.46
N LYS A 10 4.41 -22.16 3.90
CA LYS A 10 4.76 -22.06 2.47
C LYS A 10 3.60 -22.42 1.53
N ILE A 11 2.84 -23.45 1.86
CA ILE A 11 1.70 -23.89 1.03
C ILE A 11 0.57 -22.85 1.13
N VAL A 12 0.29 -22.36 2.34
CA VAL A 12 -0.70 -21.30 2.55
C VAL A 12 -0.36 -20.05 1.75
N VAL A 13 0.89 -19.58 1.81
CA VAL A 13 1.31 -18.38 1.06
C VAL A 13 1.18 -18.59 -0.45
N ASN A 14 1.64 -19.73 -0.97
CA ASN A 14 1.55 -20.01 -2.40
C ASN A 14 0.10 -20.14 -2.89
N LEU A 15 -0.79 -20.73 -2.09
CA LEU A 15 -2.21 -20.83 -2.42
C LEU A 15 -2.88 -19.46 -2.46
N ILE A 16 -2.57 -18.58 -1.51
CA ILE A 16 -3.12 -17.22 -1.49
C ILE A 16 -2.56 -16.42 -2.67
N ASP A 17 -1.25 -16.48 -2.93
CA ASP A 17 -0.64 -15.78 -4.06
C ASP A 17 -1.25 -16.21 -5.40
N PHE A 18 -1.43 -17.52 -5.59
CA PHE A 18 -2.11 -18.07 -6.76
C PHE A 18 -3.56 -17.58 -6.86
N TYR A 19 -4.30 -17.59 -5.75
CA TYR A 19 -5.68 -17.09 -5.72
C TYR A 19 -5.76 -15.59 -6.08
N VAL A 20 -4.84 -14.77 -5.55
CA VAL A 20 -4.76 -13.34 -5.88
C VAL A 20 -4.49 -13.13 -7.37
N GLN A 21 -3.57 -13.90 -7.97
CA GLN A 21 -3.29 -13.81 -9.40
C GLN A 21 -4.52 -14.19 -10.25
N LEU A 22 -5.24 -15.25 -9.87
CA LEU A 22 -6.50 -15.62 -10.55
C LEU A 22 -7.57 -14.53 -10.40
N LEU A 23 -7.68 -13.92 -9.22
CA LEU A 23 -8.62 -12.83 -8.97
C LEU A 23 -8.32 -11.62 -9.88
N ILE A 24 -7.05 -11.25 -10.01
CA ILE A 24 -6.59 -10.18 -10.90
C ILE A 24 -6.90 -10.53 -12.36
N GLN A 25 -6.57 -11.74 -12.81
CA GLN A 25 -6.82 -12.17 -14.19
C GLN A 25 -8.31 -12.23 -14.53
N SER A 26 -9.14 -12.68 -13.60
CA SER A 26 -10.58 -12.86 -13.83
C SER A 26 -11.36 -11.54 -13.86
N LYS A 27 -10.99 -10.58 -13.01
CA LYS A 27 -11.70 -9.29 -12.90
C LYS A 27 -11.03 -8.16 -13.68
N GLY A 28 -9.72 -8.24 -13.92
CA GLY A 28 -8.96 -7.22 -14.64
C GLY A 28 -9.09 -5.84 -14.01
N ASP A 29 -9.40 -4.86 -14.85
CA ASP A 29 -9.61 -3.46 -14.50
C ASP A 29 -10.74 -3.25 -13.50
N LYS A 30 -11.70 -4.18 -13.43
CA LYS A 30 -12.84 -4.11 -12.48
C LYS A 30 -12.47 -4.52 -11.06
N LEU A 31 -11.27 -5.05 -10.83
CA LEU A 31 -10.83 -5.38 -9.47
C LEU A 31 -10.47 -4.11 -8.70
N PHE A 32 -9.84 -3.15 -9.39
CA PHE A 32 -9.56 -1.84 -8.81
C PHE A 32 -10.88 -1.18 -8.38
N GLU A 33 -10.86 -0.48 -7.24
CA GLU A 33 -12.03 0.17 -6.61
C GLU A 33 -13.15 -0.74 -6.08
N SER A 34 -13.13 -2.04 -6.39
CA SER A 34 -14.08 -3.00 -5.83
C SER A 34 -13.81 -3.30 -4.35
N SER A 35 -14.82 -3.80 -3.63
CA SER A 35 -14.67 -4.31 -2.27
C SER A 35 -13.79 -5.56 -2.17
N GLU A 36 -13.47 -6.17 -3.31
CA GLU A 36 -12.64 -7.36 -3.44
C GLU A 36 -11.18 -7.01 -3.71
N TRP A 37 -10.87 -5.72 -3.90
CA TRP A 37 -9.49 -5.24 -4.05
C TRP A 37 -8.58 -5.78 -2.95
N VAL A 38 -7.46 -6.37 -3.34
CA VAL A 38 -6.53 -7.00 -2.41
C VAL A 38 -5.44 -6.00 -2.02
N THR A 39 -5.65 -5.31 -0.90
CA THR A 39 -4.62 -4.42 -0.35
C THR A 39 -3.54 -5.27 0.35
N PRO A 40 -2.25 -5.16 0.00
CA PRO A 40 -1.15 -5.92 0.61
C PRO A 40 -0.83 -5.47 2.05
N GLN A 41 -1.76 -5.66 2.96
CA GLN A 41 -1.61 -5.41 4.39
C GLN A 41 -2.26 -6.52 5.17
N ILE A 42 -1.58 -7.02 6.20
CA ILE A 42 -2.03 -8.24 6.86
C ILE A 42 -3.47 -8.16 7.38
N ASP A 43 -3.86 -7.04 7.99
CA ASP A 43 -5.20 -6.85 8.54
C ASP A 43 -6.25 -6.75 7.42
N LEU A 44 -5.93 -6.04 6.33
CA LEU A 44 -6.81 -5.95 5.15
C LEU A 44 -6.95 -7.27 4.42
N LEU A 45 -5.87 -8.08 4.33
CA LEU A 45 -5.92 -9.43 3.76
C LEU A 45 -6.80 -10.37 4.60
N ILE A 46 -6.73 -10.26 5.93
CA ILE A 46 -7.55 -11.04 6.86
C ILE A 46 -9.03 -10.70 6.73
N ASP A 47 -9.35 -9.43 6.50
CA ASP A 47 -10.73 -8.93 6.43
C ASP A 47 -11.25 -8.82 4.99
N ASN A 48 -10.46 -9.23 3.98
CA ASN A 48 -10.87 -9.17 2.58
C ASN A 48 -11.94 -10.23 2.28
N PRO A 49 -13.10 -9.85 1.70
CA PRO A 49 -14.18 -10.78 1.39
C PRO A 49 -13.77 -11.95 0.49
N SER A 50 -12.97 -11.69 -0.55
CA SER A 50 -12.47 -12.72 -1.48
C SER A 50 -11.47 -13.67 -0.81
N LEU A 51 -10.81 -13.25 0.27
CA LEU A 51 -9.88 -14.08 1.04
C LEU A 51 -10.49 -14.69 2.30
N SER A 52 -11.82 -14.59 2.48
CA SER A 52 -12.51 -15.09 3.67
C SER A 52 -12.23 -16.57 3.99
N HIS A 53 -12.07 -17.41 2.96
CA HIS A 53 -11.70 -18.82 3.10
C HIS A 53 -10.28 -19.05 3.66
N PHE A 54 -9.37 -18.08 3.47
CA PHE A 54 -8.00 -18.15 3.98
C PHE A 54 -7.83 -17.47 5.33
N ARG A 55 -8.85 -16.79 5.86
CA ARG A 55 -8.77 -15.96 7.08
C ARG A 55 -8.12 -16.68 8.26
N ARG A 56 -8.52 -17.92 8.53
CA ARG A 56 -7.94 -18.74 9.62
C ARG A 56 -6.48 -19.09 9.35
N SER A 57 -6.15 -19.43 8.11
CA SER A 57 -4.79 -19.79 7.70
C SER A 57 -3.86 -18.59 7.80
N ILE A 58 -4.28 -17.41 7.32
CA ILE A 58 -3.50 -16.16 7.43
C ILE A 58 -3.22 -15.80 8.89
N ARG A 59 -4.23 -15.93 9.77
CA ARG A 59 -4.07 -15.70 11.21
C ARG A 59 -3.13 -16.70 11.89
N ALA A 60 -3.03 -17.93 11.38
CA ALA A 60 -2.15 -18.95 11.95
C ALA A 60 -0.68 -18.81 11.51
N LEU A 61 -0.39 -18.02 10.46
CA LEU A 61 0.99 -17.75 10.02
C LEU A 61 1.79 -17.02 11.10
N GLN A 62 3.07 -17.36 11.20
CA GLN A 62 4.03 -16.60 12.00
C GLN A 62 4.38 -15.27 11.33
N ASP A 63 4.99 -14.35 12.07
CA ASP A 63 5.24 -12.99 11.57
C ASP A 63 6.10 -12.94 10.32
N ASP A 64 7.12 -13.79 10.21
CA ASP A 64 7.96 -13.89 9.00
C ASP A 64 7.16 -14.36 7.78
N ASP A 65 6.27 -15.34 7.96
CA ASP A 65 5.41 -15.85 6.88
C ASP A 65 4.32 -14.84 6.49
N ARG A 66 3.79 -14.08 7.46
CA ARG A 66 2.85 -12.97 7.20
C ARG A 66 3.52 -11.86 6.41
N ARG A 67 4.76 -11.51 6.78
CA ARG A 67 5.58 -10.54 6.05
C ARG A 67 5.84 -11.02 4.62
N TYR A 68 6.21 -12.30 4.45
CA TYR A 68 6.42 -12.89 3.14
C TYR A 68 5.14 -12.92 2.30
N LEU A 69 3.99 -13.27 2.89
CA LEU A 69 2.68 -13.20 2.24
C LEU A 69 2.37 -11.79 1.74
N VAL A 70 2.53 -10.78 2.60
CA VAL A 70 2.27 -9.38 2.23
C VAL A 70 3.14 -8.97 1.05
N TYR A 71 4.43 -9.33 1.07
CA TYR A 71 5.33 -9.06 -0.05
C TYR A 71 4.89 -9.77 -1.34
N ARG A 72 4.53 -11.05 -1.28
CA ARG A 72 4.07 -11.81 -2.45
C ARG A 72 2.81 -11.19 -3.05
N THR A 73 1.86 -10.83 -2.21
CA THR A 73 0.64 -10.14 -2.64
C THR A 73 0.95 -8.78 -3.28
N LEU A 74 1.82 -7.96 -2.66
CA LEU A 74 2.27 -6.69 -3.24
C LEU A 74 2.91 -6.90 -4.61
N ARG A 75 3.81 -7.89 -4.71
CA ARG A 75 4.50 -8.22 -5.95
C ARG A 75 3.51 -8.64 -7.04
N SER A 76 2.56 -9.52 -6.73
CA SER A 76 1.50 -9.94 -7.66
C SER A 76 0.64 -8.77 -8.14
N VAL A 77 0.25 -7.84 -7.26
CA VAL A 77 -0.47 -6.62 -7.66
C VAL A 77 0.38 -5.76 -8.60
N LEU A 78 1.64 -5.49 -8.24
CA LEU A 78 2.52 -4.64 -9.04
C LEU A 78 2.90 -5.28 -10.38
N GLU A 79 3.19 -6.58 -10.45
CA GLU A 79 3.51 -7.27 -11.71
C GLU A 79 2.32 -7.28 -12.68
N ASN A 80 1.09 -7.30 -12.15
CA ASN A 80 -0.14 -7.27 -12.95
C ASN A 80 -0.75 -5.85 -13.08
N HIS A 81 0.01 -4.78 -12.82
CA HIS A 81 -0.49 -3.40 -12.89
C HIS A 81 -1.18 -3.05 -14.21
N LYS A 82 -0.72 -3.59 -15.35
CA LYS A 82 -1.32 -3.34 -16.67
C LYS A 82 -2.74 -3.91 -16.78
N THR A 83 -2.96 -5.07 -16.16
CA THR A 83 -4.27 -5.73 -16.13
C THR A 83 -5.23 -5.03 -15.17
N LEU A 84 -4.69 -4.37 -14.15
CA LEU A 84 -5.43 -3.63 -13.13
C LEU A 84 -5.66 -2.16 -13.46
N LEU A 85 -5.01 -1.65 -14.50
CA LEU A 85 -5.10 -0.25 -14.89
C LEU A 85 -6.55 0.07 -15.28
N PRO A 86 -7.15 1.15 -14.75
CA PRO A 86 -8.48 1.58 -15.17
C PRO A 86 -8.54 1.85 -16.68
N ARG A 87 -9.70 1.62 -17.31
CA ARG A 87 -9.88 1.86 -18.75
C ARG A 87 -10.16 3.33 -19.01
N GLY A 88 -9.34 3.97 -19.85
CA GLY A 88 -9.63 5.28 -20.41
C GLY A 88 -8.53 5.79 -21.34
N ASP A 89 -8.86 6.83 -22.10
CA ASP A 89 -7.91 7.52 -22.99
C ASP A 89 -7.06 8.49 -22.16
N PHE A 90 -5.97 7.96 -21.61
CA PHE A 90 -5.05 8.75 -20.79
C PHE A 90 -3.79 9.12 -21.57
N PRO A 91 -3.35 10.38 -21.50
CA PRO A 91 -2.22 10.85 -22.30
C PRO A 91 -0.86 10.28 -21.86
N SER A 92 -0.73 9.61 -20.71
CA SER A 92 0.57 9.16 -20.17
C SER A 92 0.52 7.99 -19.14
N PRO A 93 -0.07 6.82 -19.44
CA PRO A 93 -0.07 5.67 -18.53
C PRO A 93 1.34 5.19 -18.14
N GLU A 94 2.36 5.47 -18.95
CA GLU A 94 3.75 5.07 -18.71
C GLU A 94 4.35 5.76 -17.47
N ARG A 95 3.93 6.99 -17.14
CA ARG A 95 4.44 7.74 -15.97
C ARG A 95 3.99 7.13 -14.65
N VAL A 96 2.77 6.59 -14.61
CA VAL A 96 2.24 5.81 -13.48
C VAL A 96 3.13 4.59 -13.25
N VAL A 97 3.49 3.92 -14.34
CA VAL A 97 4.16 2.63 -14.34
C VAL A 97 5.65 2.74 -14.00
N GLU A 98 6.35 3.78 -14.46
CA GLU A 98 7.81 3.92 -14.29
C GLU A 98 8.23 3.89 -12.82
N ASN A 99 7.51 4.60 -11.94
CA ASN A 99 7.84 4.66 -10.52
C ASN A 99 7.72 3.29 -9.83
N PHE A 100 6.69 2.52 -10.18
CA PHE A 100 6.46 1.18 -9.62
C PHE A 100 7.39 0.12 -10.23
N GLN A 101 7.76 0.26 -11.50
CA GLN A 101 8.71 -0.64 -12.16
C GLN A 101 10.09 -0.62 -11.47
N ARG A 102 10.54 0.53 -10.98
CA ARG A 102 11.81 0.64 -10.25
C ARG A 102 11.79 -0.20 -8.97
N PHE A 103 10.67 -0.22 -8.26
CA PHE A 103 10.47 -1.07 -7.09
C PHE A 103 10.43 -2.56 -7.47
N LEU A 104 9.72 -2.93 -8.54
CA LEU A 104 9.61 -4.33 -9.01
C LEU A 104 10.93 -4.98 -9.42
N ARG A 105 11.90 -4.18 -9.88
CA ARG A 105 13.25 -4.66 -10.22
C ARG A 105 14.00 -5.18 -9.00
N ILE A 106 13.56 -4.85 -7.80
CA ILE A 106 14.19 -5.28 -6.56
C ILE A 106 13.55 -6.61 -6.15
N ASN A 107 14.37 -7.65 -6.10
CA ASN A 107 13.94 -8.93 -5.58
C ASN A 107 14.31 -9.03 -4.11
N PHE A 108 13.30 -8.87 -3.25
CA PHE A 108 13.49 -9.06 -1.81
C PHE A 108 13.42 -10.52 -1.39
N ILE A 109 13.35 -11.50 -2.29
CA ILE A 109 13.37 -12.92 -1.93
C ILE A 109 14.81 -13.39 -1.85
N GLU A 110 15.17 -14.06 -0.75
CA GLU A 110 16.48 -14.69 -0.65
C GLU A 110 16.61 -15.86 -1.65
N PRO A 111 17.71 -15.94 -2.42
CA PRO A 111 17.91 -17.03 -3.37
C PRO A 111 17.72 -18.42 -2.73
N GLY A 112 16.84 -19.23 -3.31
CA GLY A 112 16.54 -20.59 -2.84
C GLY A 112 15.71 -20.69 -1.56
N LYS A 113 15.17 -19.58 -1.03
CA LYS A 113 14.33 -19.58 0.17
C LYS A 113 13.07 -18.73 -0.04
N ASP A 114 11.98 -19.12 0.61
CA ASP A 114 10.73 -18.34 0.64
C ASP A 114 10.74 -17.36 1.80
N ARG A 115 11.82 -16.58 1.93
CA ARG A 115 11.98 -15.57 2.98
C ARG A 115 12.51 -14.28 2.40
N LEU A 116 12.19 -13.16 3.06
CA LEU A 116 12.64 -11.86 2.60
C LEU A 116 14.08 -11.58 3.04
N ILE A 117 14.88 -11.05 2.12
CA ILE A 117 16.15 -10.40 2.45
C ILE A 117 15.87 -9.04 3.08
N ASN A 118 16.66 -8.72 4.10
CA ASN A 118 16.79 -7.34 4.53
C ASN A 118 17.64 -6.61 3.48
N PRO A 119 17.21 -5.46 2.91
CA PRO A 119 17.92 -4.78 1.81
C PRO A 119 19.27 -4.14 2.17
N TYR A 120 20.12 -4.80 2.96
CA TYR A 120 21.43 -4.32 3.40
C TYR A 120 22.58 -4.57 2.40
N ASP A 121 22.28 -4.72 1.11
CA ASP A 121 23.27 -4.70 0.03
C ASP A 121 23.34 -3.29 -0.59
N ALA A 122 24.54 -2.74 -0.77
CA ALA A 122 24.76 -1.34 -1.17
C ALA A 122 24.10 -0.97 -2.51
N ASP A 123 24.09 -1.87 -3.49
CA ASP A 123 23.52 -1.61 -4.83
C ASP A 123 21.99 -1.74 -4.85
N ILE A 124 21.46 -2.68 -4.07
CA ILE A 124 20.01 -2.82 -3.83
C ILE A 124 19.49 -1.57 -3.13
N ASN A 125 20.28 -1.03 -2.19
CA ASN A 125 19.89 0.11 -1.37
C ASN A 125 19.71 1.39 -2.21
N SER A 126 20.67 1.77 -3.06
CA SER A 126 20.59 3.03 -3.83
C SER A 126 19.36 3.09 -4.76
N ASN A 127 19.10 2.02 -5.50
CA ASN A 127 17.94 1.91 -6.40
C ASN A 127 16.62 1.84 -5.62
N TYR A 128 16.60 1.09 -4.50
CA TYR A 128 15.45 1.05 -3.60
C TYR A 128 15.08 2.42 -3.06
N ASN A 129 16.06 3.18 -2.57
CA ASN A 129 15.81 4.48 -1.96
C ASN A 129 15.30 5.49 -2.97
N ASN A 130 15.87 5.51 -4.18
CA ASN A 130 15.41 6.39 -5.24
C ASN A 130 13.95 6.05 -5.61
N ALA A 131 13.64 4.76 -5.80
CA ALA A 131 12.27 4.33 -6.06
C ALA A 131 11.31 4.71 -4.92
N PHE A 132 11.68 4.40 -3.67
CA PHE A 132 10.87 4.69 -2.49
C PHE A 132 10.62 6.19 -2.32
N TYR A 133 11.64 7.01 -2.48
CA TYR A 133 11.53 8.47 -2.38
C TYR A 133 10.64 9.07 -3.50
N ASN A 134 10.76 8.58 -4.74
CA ASN A 134 9.88 9.04 -5.82
C ASN A 134 8.42 8.66 -5.57
N ILE A 135 8.17 7.42 -5.13
CA ILE A 135 6.83 6.94 -4.78
C ILE A 135 6.27 7.77 -3.62
N MET A 136 7.08 8.07 -2.61
CA MET A 136 6.70 8.95 -1.50
C MET A 136 6.32 10.35 -1.99
N ASN A 137 7.12 10.96 -2.87
CA ASN A 137 6.79 12.28 -3.43
C ASN A 137 5.51 12.26 -4.28
N SER A 138 5.25 11.16 -5.01
CA SER A 138 4.01 10.95 -5.76
C SER A 138 2.81 10.79 -4.83
N PHE A 139 2.94 10.02 -3.76
CA PHE A 139 1.89 9.84 -2.75
C PHE A 139 1.58 11.13 -1.98
N ASP A 140 2.63 11.85 -1.61
CA ASP A 140 2.57 13.05 -0.79
C ASP A 140 2.28 14.32 -1.62
N LEU A 141 2.29 14.18 -2.95
CA LEU A 141 1.89 15.18 -3.95
C LEU A 141 2.69 16.48 -3.90
N GLN A 142 3.98 16.39 -3.54
CA GLN A 142 4.80 17.58 -3.33
C GLN A 142 5.29 18.26 -4.63
N GLY A 143 5.05 17.71 -5.83
CA GLY A 143 5.70 18.21 -7.05
C GLY A 143 5.03 18.03 -8.41
N SER A 144 3.83 17.46 -8.52
CA SER A 144 3.16 17.37 -9.83
C SER A 144 1.67 17.71 -9.72
N PRO A 145 1.09 18.42 -10.70
CA PRO A 145 -0.34 18.56 -10.77
C PRO A 145 -0.99 17.17 -10.76
N PRO A 146 -2.13 16.99 -10.08
CA PRO A 146 -2.91 15.77 -10.21
C PRO A 146 -3.13 15.46 -11.69
N ASP A 147 -3.05 14.19 -12.07
CA ASP A 147 -3.59 13.75 -13.37
C ASP A 147 -5.05 14.22 -13.45
N PRO A 148 -5.55 14.81 -14.54
CA PRO A 148 -6.96 15.21 -14.61
C PRO A 148 -7.93 14.06 -14.33
N ASP A 149 -7.51 12.81 -14.56
CA ASP A 149 -8.35 11.63 -14.34
C ASP A 149 -8.33 11.15 -12.88
N GLN A 150 -9.52 11.00 -12.28
CA GLN A 150 -9.65 10.57 -10.88
C GLN A 150 -9.31 9.09 -10.66
N GLU A 151 -9.63 8.19 -11.59
CA GLU A 151 -9.36 6.76 -11.47
C GLU A 151 -7.85 6.50 -11.48
N ILE A 152 -7.12 7.19 -12.36
CA ILE A 152 -5.65 7.11 -12.43
C ILE A 152 -4.99 7.68 -11.18
N GLN A 153 -5.51 8.79 -10.65
CA GLN A 153 -5.04 9.32 -9.38
C GLN A 153 -5.26 8.33 -8.23
N GLY A 154 -6.43 7.69 -8.18
CA GLY A 154 -6.76 6.66 -7.21
C GLY A 154 -5.79 5.49 -7.33
N PHE A 155 -5.54 5.02 -8.55
CA PHE A 155 -4.64 3.89 -8.82
C PHE A 155 -3.21 4.20 -8.39
N GLN A 156 -2.69 5.37 -8.74
CA GLN A 156 -1.39 5.85 -8.30
C GLN A 156 -1.29 5.96 -6.78
N ALA A 157 -2.28 6.57 -6.13
CA ALA A 157 -2.30 6.75 -4.68
C ALA A 157 -2.31 5.40 -3.96
N LEU A 158 -3.11 4.45 -4.43
CA LEU A 158 -3.24 3.12 -3.84
C LEU A 158 -1.98 2.28 -4.01
N LEU A 159 -1.39 2.21 -5.21
CA LEU A 159 -0.13 1.48 -5.42
C LEU A 159 1.03 2.12 -4.64
N SER A 160 1.08 3.46 -4.59
CA SER A 160 2.09 4.15 -3.79
C SER A 160 1.93 3.83 -2.31
N TYR A 161 0.70 3.87 -1.80
CA TYR A 161 0.38 3.46 -0.44
C TYR A 161 0.86 2.04 -0.13
N CYS A 162 0.56 1.07 -0.99
CA CYS A 162 0.94 -0.33 -0.76
C CYS A 162 2.46 -0.51 -0.65
N ILE A 163 3.22 0.22 -1.48
CA ILE A 163 4.68 0.17 -1.46
C ILE A 163 5.24 0.88 -0.21
N LEU A 164 4.72 2.06 0.12
CA LEU A 164 5.19 2.86 1.24
C LEU A 164 4.91 2.17 2.57
N ASP A 165 3.71 1.61 2.75
CA ASP A 165 3.37 0.86 3.96
C ASP A 165 4.24 -0.38 4.12
N PHE A 166 4.45 -1.15 3.05
CA PHE A 166 5.35 -2.30 3.11
C PHE A 166 6.78 -1.88 3.52
N GLY A 167 7.32 -0.83 2.88
CA GLY A 167 8.66 -0.35 3.16
C GLY A 167 8.81 0.26 4.56
N ASP A 168 7.82 0.98 5.07
CA ASP A 168 7.87 1.55 6.42
C ASP A 168 7.65 0.51 7.52
N LYS A 169 6.74 -0.45 7.29
CA LYS A 169 6.40 -1.50 8.26
C LYS A 169 7.51 -2.53 8.40
N TYR A 170 8.10 -2.97 7.29
CA TYR A 170 9.03 -4.10 7.31
C TYR A 170 10.49 -3.71 7.06
N HIS A 171 10.75 -2.62 6.32
CA HIS A 171 12.10 -2.16 5.95
C HIS A 171 12.43 -0.79 6.56
N ARG A 172 11.81 -0.47 7.71
CA ARG A 172 11.83 0.86 8.36
C ARG A 172 13.19 1.55 8.34
N ASP A 173 14.22 0.87 8.85
CA ASP A 173 15.55 1.47 9.01
C ASP A 173 16.15 1.85 7.65
N THR A 174 16.00 0.98 6.65
CA THR A 174 16.47 1.23 5.28
C THR A 174 15.67 2.38 4.67
N SER A 175 14.34 2.31 4.70
CA SER A 175 13.45 3.30 4.09
C SER A 175 13.64 4.71 4.67
N ARG A 176 13.86 4.83 5.99
CA ARG A 176 13.96 6.13 6.67
C ARG A 176 15.37 6.74 6.64
N ARG A 177 16.43 5.95 6.46
CA ARG A 177 17.83 6.41 6.51
C ARG A 177 18.17 7.47 5.45
N PHE A 178 17.54 7.39 4.29
CA PHE A 178 17.85 8.23 3.12
C PHE A 178 16.95 9.46 3.00
N LEU A 179 16.03 9.64 3.94
CA LEU A 179 15.19 10.83 3.99
C LEU A 179 16.05 12.07 4.27
N PRO A 180 15.79 13.21 3.60
CA PRO A 180 16.50 14.46 3.82
C PRO A 180 16.51 14.85 5.29
N LEU A 181 17.69 15.07 5.87
CA LEU A 181 17.85 15.35 7.30
C LEU A 181 16.98 16.53 7.77
N SER A 182 16.88 17.58 6.96
CA SER A 182 16.09 18.79 7.25
C SER A 182 14.59 18.55 7.40
N SER A 183 14.07 17.51 6.75
CA SER A 183 12.63 17.23 6.67
C SER A 183 12.25 15.87 7.24
N ARG A 184 13.24 15.06 7.66
CA ARG A 184 13.07 13.66 8.05
C ARG A 184 12.02 13.48 9.13
N SER A 185 12.07 14.27 10.20
CA SER A 185 11.11 14.16 11.30
C SER A 185 9.68 14.39 10.83
N ALA A 186 9.47 15.40 9.97
CA ALA A 186 8.15 15.74 9.46
C ALA A 186 7.65 14.73 8.42
N ILE A 187 8.54 14.24 7.54
CA ILE A 187 8.21 13.17 6.59
C ILE A 187 7.77 11.91 7.35
N VAL A 188 8.53 11.52 8.38
CA VAL A 188 8.22 10.34 9.17
C VAL A 188 6.89 10.51 9.88
N SER A 189 6.72 11.56 10.68
CA SER A 189 5.50 11.71 11.50
C SER A 189 4.26 11.99 10.65
N VAL A 190 4.36 12.82 9.62
CA VAL A 190 3.18 13.21 8.84
C VAL A 190 2.92 12.24 7.71
N CYS A 191 3.91 11.96 6.86
CA CYS A 191 3.70 11.16 5.65
C CYS A 191 3.72 9.65 5.93
N LEU A 192 4.74 9.13 6.60
CA LEU A 192 4.91 7.68 6.77
C LEU A 192 4.07 7.13 7.94
N GLU A 193 3.84 7.90 8.99
CA GLU A 193 3.04 7.44 10.12
C GLU A 193 1.56 7.81 9.91
N GLU A 194 1.23 9.10 9.90
CA GLU A 194 -0.17 9.52 9.99
C GLU A 194 -0.96 9.43 8.67
N LYS A 195 -0.36 9.78 7.52
CA LYS A 195 -1.04 9.64 6.21
C LYS A 195 -1.26 8.18 5.82
N LEU A 196 -0.26 7.32 6.04
CA LEU A 196 -0.42 5.88 5.81
C LEU A 196 -1.47 5.30 6.75
N TYR A 197 -1.43 5.64 8.04
CA TYR A 197 -2.43 5.18 9.00
C TYR A 197 -3.86 5.57 8.58
N TYR A 198 -4.10 6.85 8.28
CA TYR A 198 -5.42 7.32 7.88
C TYR A 198 -5.92 6.63 6.60
N LEU A 199 -5.09 6.52 5.55
CA LEU A 199 -5.50 5.85 4.33
C LEU A 199 -5.79 4.36 4.57
N GLY A 200 -5.01 3.69 5.43
CA GLY A 200 -5.30 2.31 5.82
C GLY A 200 -6.63 2.12 6.52
N CYS A 201 -6.97 3.01 7.47
CA CYS A 201 -8.29 3.01 8.09
C CYS A 201 -9.40 3.24 7.06
N LEU A 202 -9.21 4.17 6.12
CA LEU A 202 -10.18 4.47 5.09
C LEU A 202 -10.41 3.28 4.13
N LEU A 203 -9.33 2.64 3.70
CA LEU A 203 -9.40 1.44 2.85
C LEU A 203 -10.09 0.28 3.58
N ASN A 204 -9.83 0.09 4.87
CA ASN A 204 -10.51 -0.92 5.67
C ASN A 204 -12.02 -0.66 5.76
N LEU A 205 -12.39 0.59 6.02
CA LEU A 205 -13.78 1.02 6.06
C LEU A 205 -14.48 0.83 4.71
N ARG A 206 -13.80 1.19 3.62
CA ARG A 206 -14.29 1.02 2.24
C ARG A 206 -14.51 -0.45 1.90
N GLN A 207 -13.57 -1.33 2.26
CA GLN A 207 -13.66 -2.78 2.03
C GLN A 207 -14.91 -3.39 2.69
N ASN A 208 -15.34 -2.82 3.83
CA ASN A 208 -16.56 -3.20 4.54
C ASN A 208 -17.81 -2.40 4.12
N GLY A 209 -17.74 -1.67 3.00
CA GLY A 209 -18.85 -0.89 2.45
C GLY A 209 -19.32 0.24 3.35
N PHE A 210 -18.43 0.84 4.14
CA PHE A 210 -18.71 1.96 5.04
C PHE A 210 -19.75 1.66 6.15
N LYS A 211 -19.87 0.40 6.57
CA LYS A 211 -20.89 -0.01 7.57
C LYS A 211 -20.38 -0.06 9.00
N ASP A 212 -19.10 -0.35 9.22
CA ASP A 212 -18.55 -0.59 10.55
C ASP A 212 -18.33 0.71 11.35
N SER A 213 -18.94 0.81 12.54
CA SER A 213 -18.88 2.00 13.38
C SER A 213 -17.52 2.20 14.07
N THR A 214 -16.79 1.12 14.34
CA THR A 214 -15.44 1.16 14.92
C THR A 214 -14.47 1.70 13.87
N GLN A 215 -14.53 1.18 12.64
CA GLN A 215 -13.69 1.66 11.54
C GLN A 215 -13.99 3.13 11.19
N LYS A 216 -15.25 3.57 11.28
CA LYS A 216 -15.60 5.01 11.19
C LYS A 216 -14.93 5.85 12.27
N SER A 217 -14.80 5.32 13.50
CA SER A 217 -14.06 5.98 14.58
C SER A 217 -12.58 6.06 14.26
N ASP A 218 -11.99 4.98 13.73
CA ASP A 218 -10.56 4.92 13.39
C ASP A 218 -10.19 5.92 12.30
N VAL A 219 -11.02 6.07 11.25
CA VAL A 219 -10.84 7.11 10.21
C VAL A 219 -10.88 8.52 10.81
N LYS A 220 -11.86 8.79 11.69
CA LYS A 220 -11.96 10.10 12.38
C LYS A 220 -10.73 10.36 13.27
N ASN A 221 -10.25 9.33 13.96
CA ASN A 221 -9.05 9.43 14.78
C ASN A 221 -7.81 9.72 13.91
N GLY A 222 -7.66 9.00 12.79
CA GLY A 222 -6.56 9.22 11.83
C GLY A 222 -6.52 10.65 11.29
N ILE A 223 -7.68 11.24 10.95
CA ILE A 223 -7.74 12.67 10.54
C ILE A 223 -7.26 13.59 11.67
N LYS A 224 -7.64 13.30 12.92
CA LYS A 224 -7.28 14.12 14.08
C LYS A 224 -5.79 14.05 14.36
N THR A 225 -5.21 12.85 14.37
CA THR A 225 -3.78 12.65 14.64
C THR A 225 -2.92 13.19 13.50
N LEU A 226 -3.34 13.01 12.25
CA LEU A 226 -2.69 13.62 11.08
C LEU A 226 -2.64 15.14 11.14
N LYS A 227 -3.76 15.81 11.45
CA LYS A 227 -3.78 17.28 11.61
C LYS A 227 -2.88 17.73 12.76
N LYS A 228 -2.86 17.00 13.87
CA LYS A 228 -1.97 17.30 15.00
C LYS A 228 -0.50 17.16 14.60
N ALA A 229 -0.13 16.08 13.91
CA ALA A 229 1.24 15.86 13.46
C ALA A 229 1.69 16.92 12.45
N ALA A 230 0.81 17.31 11.51
CA ALA A 230 1.05 18.39 10.57
C ALA A 230 1.38 19.70 11.29
N HIS A 231 0.51 20.11 12.22
CA HIS A 231 0.69 21.31 13.03
C HIS A 231 1.99 21.29 13.84
N GLN A 232 2.29 20.15 14.48
CA GLN A 232 3.49 19.97 15.30
C GLN A 232 4.78 19.88 14.49
N SER A 233 4.71 19.50 13.22
CA SER A 233 5.89 19.34 12.37
C SER A 233 6.62 20.65 12.10
N GLY A 234 5.91 21.78 12.12
CA GLY A 234 6.43 23.10 11.77
C GLY A 234 7.00 23.19 10.34
N ASN A 235 6.77 22.19 9.50
CA ASN A 235 7.39 22.07 8.19
C ASN A 235 6.47 22.65 7.10
N TYR A 236 7.03 23.51 6.24
CA TYR A 236 6.28 24.16 5.18
C TYR A 236 5.55 23.19 4.23
N TYR A 237 6.16 22.03 3.93
CA TYR A 237 5.57 21.02 3.04
C TYR A 237 4.37 20.31 3.68
N TYR A 238 4.28 20.34 5.01
CA TYR A 238 3.23 19.72 5.81
C TYR A 238 2.37 20.75 6.56
N SER A 239 2.19 21.93 5.97
CA SER A 239 1.27 22.93 6.54
C SER A 239 -0.16 22.38 6.67
N ASP A 240 -0.91 22.91 7.62
CA ASP A 240 -2.30 22.51 7.86
C ASP A 240 -3.16 22.59 6.58
N GLU A 241 -2.91 23.59 5.72
CA GLU A 241 -3.59 23.75 4.43
C GLU A 241 -3.22 22.63 3.44
N ARG A 242 -1.93 22.29 3.31
CA ARG A 242 -1.48 21.23 2.39
C ARG A 242 -1.97 19.86 2.82
N VAL A 243 -1.93 19.58 4.13
CA VAL A 243 -2.44 18.33 4.68
C VAL A 243 -3.96 18.25 4.53
N LYS A 244 -4.69 19.35 4.74
CA LYS A 244 -6.14 19.40 4.46
C LYS A 244 -6.45 19.09 2.99
N LYS A 245 -5.75 19.73 2.04
CA LYS A 245 -5.92 19.45 0.60
C LYS A 245 -5.65 17.99 0.25
N TRP A 246 -4.65 17.38 0.90
CA TRP A 246 -4.34 15.97 0.72
C TRP A 246 -5.47 15.07 1.26
N ILE A 247 -6.01 15.36 2.45
CA ILE A 247 -7.16 14.64 3.02
C ILE A 247 -8.37 14.75 2.09
N ASP A 248 -8.75 15.98 1.70
CA ASP A 248 -9.91 16.24 0.84
C ASP A 248 -9.81 15.46 -0.48
N ARG A 249 -8.59 15.33 -1.03
CA ARG A 249 -8.34 14.53 -2.24
C ARG A 249 -8.49 13.03 -1.97
N ILE A 250 -7.92 12.51 -0.89
CA ILE A 250 -8.03 11.08 -0.55
C ILE A 250 -9.48 10.70 -0.26
N ASP A 251 -10.23 11.53 0.46
CA ASP A 251 -11.67 11.35 0.67
C ASP A 251 -12.44 11.39 -0.67
N ASN A 252 -12.05 12.24 -1.62
CA ASN A 252 -12.67 12.26 -2.95
C ASN A 252 -12.34 10.98 -3.76
N LEU A 253 -11.18 10.37 -3.57
CA LEU A 253 -10.78 9.16 -4.31
C LEU A 253 -11.31 7.86 -3.67
N PHE A 254 -11.40 7.81 -2.34
CA PHE A 254 -11.68 6.56 -1.60
C PHE A 254 -12.82 6.66 -0.59
N GLY A 255 -13.48 7.81 -0.46
CA GLY A 255 -14.60 8.01 0.47
C GLY A 255 -15.92 7.43 -0.01
N GLU A 256 -16.93 7.50 0.86
CA GLU A 256 -18.26 6.88 0.69
C GLU A 256 -18.97 7.33 -0.59
N ASN A 257 -18.75 8.58 -1.02
CA ASN A 257 -19.36 9.15 -2.23
C ASN A 257 -18.91 8.48 -3.55
N GLN A 258 -17.85 7.66 -3.52
CA GLN A 258 -17.33 6.91 -4.68
C GLN A 258 -17.73 5.42 -4.67
N ALA A 259 -18.36 4.92 -3.60
CA ALA A 259 -18.80 3.54 -3.54
C ALA A 259 -20.13 3.36 -4.30
N LYS A 260 -20.06 2.99 -5.58
CA LYS A 260 -21.20 2.53 -6.38
C LYS A 260 -21.30 1.01 -6.38
#